data_AF-A0A357IJB7-F1
#
_entry.id   AF-A0A357IJB7-F1
#
_cell.length_a   1.000
_cell.length_b   1.000
_cell.length_c   1.000
_cell.angle_alpha   90.00
_cell.angle_beta   90.00
_cell.angle_gamma   90.00
#
_symmetry.space_group_name_H-M   'P 1'
#
loop_
_entity.id
_entity.type
_entity.pdbx_description
1 polymer ?
#
loop_
_entity_poly.entity_id
_entity_poly.type
_entity_poly.pdbx_seq_one_letter_code
_entity_poly.pdbx_strand_id
1 'polypeptide(L)'
;MNPLKNNYFRYGFIIMIVIIIIVVSSTATQEVNDSITIATALIGLLIIVYQLSRDHKIKKAEFIYSLNKTFNEDEDIKYIYMKLKQGRKEKVEFDEEEGRKMGSYVMFFMIMQYLLEEKLVSIKMIDSIFSNKFFLFCNNKYSFQYQLSEKEINRPMLLLYERWYNYRKKHKLRELYDTYSLSNETTLFYKNESTNTISLLK
;
A
#
# COMPACT_ATOMS: atom_id res chain seq x y z
N MET A 1 -32.19 20.08 -27.24
CA MET A 1 -31.14 19.03 -27.18
C MET A 1 -31.29 18.32 -25.83
N ASN A 2 -31.74 17.06 -25.82
CA ASN A 2 -32.29 16.41 -24.62
C ASN A 2 -31.19 15.90 -23.65
N PRO A 3 -31.11 16.40 -22.40
CA PRO A 3 -30.08 16.02 -21.43
C PRO A 3 -30.21 14.56 -20.93
N LEU A 4 -31.34 13.90 -21.19
CA LEU A 4 -31.60 12.51 -20.78
C LEU A 4 -30.79 11.47 -21.59
N LYS A 5 -30.42 11.76 -22.84
CA LYS A 5 -29.75 10.78 -23.73
C LYS A 5 -28.29 10.48 -23.33
N ASN A 6 -27.64 11.42 -22.64
CA ASN A 6 -26.24 11.31 -22.22
C ASN A 6 -26.05 10.38 -20.99
N ASN A 7 -27.10 10.21 -20.19
CA ASN A 7 -27.04 9.39 -18.98
C ASN A 7 -27.10 7.90 -19.29
N TYR A 8 -27.92 7.47 -20.27
CA TYR A 8 -28.01 6.06 -20.67
C TYR A 8 -26.69 5.50 -21.24
N PHE A 9 -25.94 6.32 -21.99
CA PHE A 9 -24.64 5.92 -22.52
C PHE A 9 -23.60 5.77 -21.40
N ARG A 10 -23.62 6.66 -20.40
CA ARG A 10 -22.81 6.56 -19.18
C ARG A 10 -23.14 5.31 -18.35
N TYR A 11 -24.42 5.04 -18.11
CA TYR A 11 -24.83 3.86 -17.35
C TYR A 11 -24.53 2.56 -18.10
N GLY A 12 -24.73 2.53 -19.42
CA GLY A 12 -24.36 1.39 -20.26
C GLY A 12 -22.86 1.09 -20.22
N PHE A 13 -22.03 2.14 -20.25
CA PHE A 13 -20.58 2.00 -20.13
C PHE A 13 -20.14 1.48 -18.76
N ILE A 14 -20.74 1.97 -17.67
CA ILE A 14 -20.47 1.47 -16.31
C ILE A 14 -20.88 0.00 -16.17
N ILE A 15 -22.07 -0.37 -16.66
CA ILE A 15 -22.56 -1.76 -16.61
C ILE A 15 -21.63 -2.68 -17.42
N MET A 16 -21.16 -2.24 -18.58
CA MET A 16 -20.21 -2.99 -19.40
C MET A 16 -18.87 -3.21 -18.66
N ILE A 17 -18.34 -2.20 -17.97
CA ILE A 17 -17.14 -2.35 -17.14
C ILE A 17 -17.37 -3.37 -16.02
N VAL A 18 -18.51 -3.30 -15.33
CA VAL A 18 -18.86 -4.25 -14.26
C VAL A 18 -18.92 -5.68 -14.80
N ILE A 19 -19.52 -5.88 -15.98
CA ILE A 19 -19.59 -7.20 -16.62
C ILE A 19 -18.18 -7.70 -17.00
N ILE A 20 -17.31 -6.82 -17.53
CA ILE A 20 -15.93 -7.19 -17.85
C ILE A 20 -15.18 -7.61 -16.60
N ILE A 21 -15.32 -6.88 -15.49
CA ILE A 21 -14.71 -7.24 -14.20
C ILE A 21 -15.20 -8.62 -13.75
N ILE A 22 -16.51 -8.89 -13.81
CA ILE A 22 -17.09 -10.19 -13.45
C ILE A 22 -16.54 -11.32 -14.33
N VAL A 23 -16.44 -11.11 -15.65
CA VAL A 23 -15.93 -12.12 -16.59
C VAL A 23 -14.44 -12.39 -16.37
N VAL A 24 -13.64 -11.34 -16.17
CA VAL A 24 -12.21 -11.48 -15.85
C VAL A 24 -12.03 -12.19 -14.52
N SER A 25 -12.80 -11.84 -13.48
CA SER A 25 -12.75 -12.52 -12.19
C SER A 25 -13.19 -14.00 -12.27
N SER A 26 -14.10 -14.34 -13.18
CA SER A 26 -14.52 -15.75 -13.36
C SER A 26 -13.49 -16.64 -14.07
N THR A 27 -12.50 -16.04 -14.73
CA THR A 27 -11.49 -16.76 -15.54
C THR A 27 -10.07 -16.62 -14.98
N ALA A 28 -9.88 -15.78 -13.97
CA ALA A 28 -8.62 -15.52 -13.30
C ALA A 28 -8.24 -16.62 -12.29
N THR A 29 -6.94 -16.83 -12.11
CA THR A 29 -6.41 -17.64 -11.01
C THR A 29 -6.74 -16.99 -9.66
N GLN A 30 -6.74 -17.78 -8.58
CA GLN A 30 -7.13 -17.32 -7.24
C GLN A 30 -6.31 -16.09 -6.78
N GLU A 31 -4.99 -16.09 -7.01
CA GLU A 31 -4.10 -14.95 -6.73
C GLU A 31 -4.46 -13.67 -7.50
N VAL A 32 -4.93 -13.80 -8.75
CA VAL A 32 -5.36 -12.67 -9.58
C VAL A 32 -6.72 -12.15 -9.11
N ASN A 33 -7.60 -13.03 -8.63
CA ASN A 33 -8.88 -12.64 -8.04
C ASN A 33 -8.73 -11.86 -6.74
N ASP A 34 -7.78 -12.25 -5.89
CA ASP A 34 -7.49 -11.53 -4.65
C ASP A 34 -6.93 -10.13 -4.98
N SER A 35 -5.99 -10.05 -5.93
CA SER A 35 -5.46 -8.78 -6.45
C SER A 35 -6.54 -7.86 -7.04
N ILE A 36 -7.49 -8.41 -7.82
CA ILE A 36 -8.62 -7.64 -8.39
C ILE A 36 -9.58 -7.18 -7.28
N THR A 37 -9.80 -7.99 -6.27
CA THR A 37 -10.66 -7.66 -5.13
C THR A 37 -10.06 -6.51 -4.31
N ILE A 38 -8.74 -6.56 -4.03
CA ILE A 38 -7.99 -5.48 -3.39
C ILE A 38 -8.10 -4.20 -4.23
N ALA A 39 -7.82 -4.29 -5.54
CA ALA A 39 -7.87 -3.15 -6.45
C ALA A 39 -9.27 -2.52 -6.48
N THR A 40 -10.33 -3.33 -6.55
CA THR A 40 -11.73 -2.86 -6.60
C THR A 40 -12.15 -2.20 -5.28
N ALA A 41 -11.80 -2.82 -4.14
CA ALA A 41 -12.06 -2.24 -2.83
C ALA A 41 -11.35 -0.88 -2.67
N LEU A 42 -10.13 -0.76 -3.18
CA LEU A 42 -9.34 0.46 -3.14
C LEU A 42 -9.83 1.53 -4.14
N ILE A 43 -10.39 1.14 -5.28
CA ILE A 43 -11.10 2.06 -6.18
C ILE A 43 -12.37 2.59 -5.49
N GLY A 44 -13.14 1.71 -4.83
CA GLY A 44 -14.29 2.12 -4.03
C GLY A 44 -13.89 3.11 -2.92
N LEU A 45 -12.75 2.87 -2.27
CA LEU A 45 -12.15 3.76 -1.30
C LEU A 45 -11.78 5.13 -1.90
N LEU A 46 -11.16 5.16 -3.08
CA LEU A 46 -10.82 6.38 -3.80
C LEU A 46 -12.06 7.22 -4.15
N ILE A 47 -13.15 6.56 -4.56
CA ILE A 47 -14.44 7.21 -4.84
C ILE A 47 -15.01 7.85 -3.58
N ILE A 48 -14.98 7.14 -2.45
CA ILE A 48 -15.39 7.69 -1.16
C ILE A 48 -14.57 8.95 -0.89
N VAL A 49 -13.24 8.87 -0.97
CA VAL A 49 -12.33 10.01 -0.75
C VAL A 49 -12.64 11.23 -1.61
N TYR A 50 -12.87 11.04 -2.91
CA TYR A 50 -13.24 12.13 -3.80
C TYR A 50 -14.51 12.84 -3.31
N GLN A 51 -15.49 12.08 -2.81
CA GLN A 51 -16.69 12.62 -2.16
C GLN A 51 -16.39 13.26 -0.78
N LEU A 52 -15.32 12.85 -0.07
CA LEU A 52 -14.92 13.35 1.26
C LEU A 52 -14.28 14.73 1.25
N SER A 53 -13.78 15.21 0.11
CA SER A 53 -13.22 16.57 -0.02
C SER A 53 -14.22 17.69 0.35
N ARG A 54 -15.50 17.34 0.57
CA ARG A 54 -16.61 18.25 0.90
C ARG A 54 -17.17 18.15 2.33
N ASP A 55 -16.78 17.18 3.18
CA ASP A 55 -17.31 17.02 4.56
C ASP A 55 -16.27 16.37 5.53
N HIS A 56 -15.90 17.04 6.61
CA HIS A 56 -14.50 16.98 7.10
C HIS A 56 -14.09 16.01 8.24
N LYS A 57 -14.98 15.44 9.08
CA LYS A 57 -14.53 14.67 10.27
C LYS A 57 -15.01 13.22 10.36
N ILE A 58 -16.33 12.97 10.34
CA ILE A 58 -16.89 11.62 10.47
C ILE A 58 -16.40 10.72 9.33
N LYS A 59 -16.44 11.25 8.12
CA LYS A 59 -16.00 10.61 6.89
C LYS A 59 -14.50 10.25 6.86
N LYS A 60 -13.64 11.00 7.55
CA LYS A 60 -12.21 10.68 7.69
C LYS A 60 -11.99 9.46 8.57
N ALA A 61 -12.80 9.29 9.62
CA ALA A 61 -12.76 8.10 10.48
C ALA A 61 -13.25 6.87 9.72
N GLU A 62 -14.33 6.99 8.93
CA GLU A 62 -14.83 5.93 8.04
C GLU A 62 -13.76 5.48 7.04
N PHE A 63 -13.04 6.42 6.44
CA PHE A 63 -11.94 6.12 5.53
C PHE A 63 -10.76 5.39 6.21
N ILE A 64 -10.37 5.81 7.41
CA ILE A 64 -9.34 5.12 8.19
C ILE A 64 -9.80 3.69 8.50
N TYR A 65 -11.06 3.56 8.91
CA TYR A 65 -11.66 2.27 9.22
C TYR A 65 -11.67 1.37 7.99
N SER A 66 -12.08 1.88 6.81
CA SER A 66 -12.11 1.08 5.58
C SER A 66 -10.71 0.68 5.12
N LEU A 67 -9.71 1.57 5.17
CA LEU A 67 -8.32 1.19 4.85
C LEU A 67 -7.80 0.08 5.77
N ASN A 68 -8.03 0.22 7.07
CA ASN A 68 -7.60 -0.78 8.04
C ASN A 68 -8.39 -2.09 7.88
N LYS A 69 -9.68 -2.01 7.54
CA LYS A 69 -10.52 -3.17 7.23
C LYS A 69 -9.97 -3.92 6.01
N THR A 70 -9.77 -3.23 4.88
CA THR A 70 -9.16 -3.81 3.67
C THR A 70 -7.83 -4.47 3.97
N PHE A 71 -6.96 -3.84 4.76
CA PHE A 71 -5.68 -4.44 5.15
C PHE A 71 -5.84 -5.74 5.95
N ASN A 72 -6.80 -5.82 6.87
CA ASN A 72 -6.93 -6.97 7.78
C ASN A 72 -7.83 -8.09 7.24
N GLU A 73 -8.66 -7.81 6.21
CA GLU A 73 -9.54 -8.79 5.56
C GLU A 73 -8.86 -9.55 4.44
N ASP A 74 -7.78 -9.01 3.88
CA ASP A 74 -6.97 -9.71 2.89
C ASP A 74 -6.17 -10.85 3.54
N GLU A 75 -6.39 -12.09 3.07
CA GLU A 75 -5.81 -13.30 3.67
C GLU A 75 -4.29 -13.35 3.53
N ASP A 76 -3.75 -12.93 2.40
CA ASP A 76 -2.31 -12.89 2.13
C ASP A 76 -1.62 -11.84 2.99
N ILE A 77 -2.15 -10.62 3.04
CA ILE A 77 -1.64 -9.54 3.89
C ILE A 77 -1.68 -9.98 5.36
N LYS A 78 -2.79 -10.59 5.80
CA LYS A 78 -2.93 -11.08 7.17
C LYS A 78 -1.92 -12.18 7.47
N TYR A 79 -1.75 -13.14 6.57
CA TYR A 79 -0.78 -14.22 6.69
C TYR A 79 0.64 -13.68 6.82
N ILE A 80 1.08 -12.86 5.86
CA ILE A 80 2.42 -12.26 5.84
C ILE A 80 2.63 -11.36 7.07
N TYR A 81 1.65 -10.55 7.44
CA TYR A 81 1.76 -9.69 8.63
C TYR A 81 1.95 -10.50 9.92
N MET A 82 1.20 -11.59 10.08
CA MET A 82 1.32 -12.44 11.26
C MET A 82 2.68 -13.17 11.30
N LYS A 83 3.14 -13.68 10.15
CA LYS A 83 4.44 -14.33 10.02
C LYS A 83 5.60 -13.36 10.31
N LEU A 84 5.54 -12.13 9.79
CA LEU A 84 6.48 -11.06 10.11
C LEU A 84 6.48 -10.72 11.61
N LYS A 85 5.31 -10.69 12.26
CA LYS A 85 5.21 -10.46 13.71
C LYS A 85 5.84 -11.59 14.52
N GLN A 86 5.65 -12.85 14.10
CA GLN A 86 6.29 -14.00 14.73
C GLN A 86 7.82 -13.91 14.61
N GLY A 87 8.31 -13.50 13.43
CA GLY A 87 9.73 -13.27 13.14
C GLY A 87 10.44 -12.26 14.06
N ARG A 88 9.69 -11.51 14.88
CA ARG A 88 10.26 -10.61 15.90
C ARG A 88 10.72 -11.32 17.16
N LYS A 89 10.17 -12.51 17.44
CA LYS A 89 10.47 -13.29 18.65
C LYS A 89 11.26 -14.55 18.31
N GLU A 90 11.03 -15.08 17.12
CA GLU A 90 11.55 -16.36 16.68
C GLU A 90 12.21 -16.19 15.32
N LYS A 91 13.13 -17.09 14.98
CA LYS A 91 13.69 -17.12 13.63
C LYS A 91 12.62 -17.67 12.69
N VAL A 92 12.12 -16.81 11.81
CA VAL A 92 11.14 -17.16 10.78
C VAL A 92 11.75 -16.91 9.41
N GLU A 93 11.62 -17.89 8.51
CA GLU A 93 12.07 -17.80 7.13
C GLU A 93 10.86 -17.73 6.21
N PHE A 94 11.01 -17.06 5.07
CA PHE A 94 9.99 -16.99 4.03
C PHE A 94 10.47 -17.77 2.83
N ASP A 95 9.59 -18.56 2.22
CA ASP A 95 9.85 -19.22 0.95
C ASP A 95 9.36 -18.37 -0.24
N GLU A 96 9.51 -18.91 -1.46
CA GLU A 96 9.14 -18.21 -2.68
C GLU A 96 7.62 -18.03 -2.84
N GLU A 97 6.81 -19.00 -2.39
CA GLU A 97 5.35 -18.89 -2.45
C GLU A 97 4.85 -17.78 -1.53
N GLU A 98 5.41 -17.71 -0.33
CA GLU A 98 5.13 -16.63 0.60
C GLU A 98 5.68 -15.30 0.11
N GLY A 99 6.83 -15.33 -0.57
CA GLY A 99 7.35 -14.21 -1.34
C GLY A 99 6.34 -13.67 -2.33
N ARG A 100 5.61 -14.52 -3.06
CA ARG A 100 4.51 -14.10 -3.98
C ARG A 100 3.36 -13.44 -3.23
N LYS A 101 2.92 -14.00 -2.10
CA LYS A 101 1.85 -13.44 -1.25
C LYS A 101 2.20 -12.05 -0.70
N MET A 102 3.48 -11.70 -0.59
CA MET A 102 3.89 -10.34 -0.23
C MET A 102 3.45 -9.28 -1.26
N GLY A 103 3.12 -9.67 -2.50
CA GLY A 103 2.64 -8.76 -3.55
C GLY A 103 1.40 -7.97 -3.13
N SER A 104 0.45 -8.60 -2.43
CA SER A 104 -0.74 -7.93 -1.88
C SER A 104 -0.37 -6.84 -0.87
N TYR A 105 0.67 -7.10 -0.07
CA TYR A 105 1.23 -6.14 0.89
C TYR A 105 1.85 -4.93 0.19
N VAL A 106 2.64 -5.19 -0.86
CA VAL A 106 3.25 -4.15 -1.70
C VAL A 106 2.18 -3.31 -2.36
N MET A 107 1.20 -3.93 -3.00
CA MET A 107 0.12 -3.25 -3.71
C MET A 107 -0.67 -2.31 -2.80
N PHE A 108 -1.01 -2.76 -1.59
CA PHE A 108 -1.69 -1.93 -0.60
C PHE A 108 -0.93 -0.62 -0.31
N PHE A 109 0.40 -0.70 -0.14
CA PHE A 109 1.22 0.47 0.17
C PHE A 109 1.59 1.30 -1.08
N MET A 110 1.65 0.71 -2.27
CA MET A 110 1.72 1.48 -3.52
C MET A 110 0.49 2.38 -3.68
N ILE A 111 -0.69 1.86 -3.33
CA ILE A 111 -1.92 2.66 -3.35
C ILE A 111 -1.90 3.73 -2.26
N MET A 112 -1.33 3.43 -1.09
CA MET A 112 -1.08 4.44 -0.05
C MET A 112 -0.19 5.59 -0.56
N GLN A 113 0.83 5.30 -1.38
CA GLN A 113 1.64 6.34 -2.01
C GLN A 113 0.81 7.22 -2.92
N TYR A 114 -0.01 6.61 -3.79
CA TYR A 114 -0.91 7.34 -4.69
C TYR A 114 -1.86 8.27 -3.90
N LEU A 115 -2.50 7.76 -2.85
CA LEU A 115 -3.35 8.56 -1.96
C LEU A 115 -2.59 9.74 -1.35
N LEU A 116 -1.31 9.58 -1.04
CA LEU A 116 -0.50 10.63 -0.44
C LEU A 116 -0.10 11.68 -1.48
N GLU A 117 0.20 11.28 -2.71
CA GLU A 117 0.48 12.17 -3.85
C GLU A 117 -0.73 13.01 -4.25
N GLU A 118 -1.92 12.41 -4.25
CA GLU A 118 -3.20 13.08 -4.50
C GLU A 118 -3.68 13.93 -3.30
N LYS A 119 -2.88 14.02 -2.22
CA LYS A 119 -3.19 14.75 -0.97
C LYS A 119 -4.48 14.30 -0.29
N LEU A 120 -4.92 13.09 -0.59
CA LEU A 120 -6.08 12.44 -0.03
C LEU A 120 -5.84 11.99 1.41
N VAL A 121 -4.59 11.62 1.69
CA VAL A 121 -4.08 11.33 3.04
C VAL A 121 -2.84 12.17 3.33
N SER A 122 -2.59 12.42 4.61
CA SER A 122 -1.35 13.07 5.06
C SER A 122 -0.36 12.04 5.58
N ILE A 123 0.93 12.29 5.42
CA ILE A 123 1.99 11.43 5.97
C ILE A 123 1.83 11.22 7.49
N LYS A 124 1.44 12.26 8.23
CA LYS A 124 1.16 12.20 9.68
C LYS A 124 0.04 11.22 10.02
N MET A 125 -1.02 11.21 9.21
CA MET A 125 -2.17 10.32 9.41
C MET A 125 -1.76 8.86 9.18
N ILE A 126 -1.10 8.56 8.07
CA ILE A 126 -0.70 7.17 7.79
C ILE A 126 0.40 6.70 8.77
N ASP A 127 1.27 7.60 9.24
CA ASP A 127 2.24 7.31 10.31
C ASP A 127 1.54 6.82 11.59
N SER A 128 0.47 7.50 12.00
CA SER A 128 -0.24 7.16 13.24
C SER A 128 -0.99 5.82 13.19
N ILE A 129 -1.34 5.33 12.00
CA ILE A 129 -2.19 4.15 11.83
C ILE A 129 -1.38 2.94 11.35
N PHE A 130 -0.49 3.17 10.39
CA PHE A 130 0.13 2.12 9.59
C PHE A 130 1.65 1.99 9.78
N SER A 131 2.33 2.90 10.49
CA SER A 131 3.80 2.87 10.61
C SER A 131 4.32 1.51 11.10
N ASN A 132 3.64 0.93 12.09
CA ASN A 132 4.01 -0.38 12.61
C ASN A 132 3.94 -1.50 11.56
N LYS A 133 2.92 -1.48 10.69
CA LYS A 133 2.74 -2.48 9.62
C LYS A 133 3.74 -2.23 8.49
N PHE A 134 3.81 -0.99 8.02
CA PHE A 134 4.68 -0.58 6.92
C PHE A 134 6.16 -0.84 7.20
N PHE A 135 6.68 -0.35 8.33
CA PHE A 135 8.09 -0.53 8.65
C PHE A 135 8.40 -1.97 9.02
N LEU A 136 7.48 -2.74 9.61
CA LEU A 136 7.71 -4.17 9.86
C LEU A 136 7.95 -4.94 8.55
N PHE A 137 7.25 -4.58 7.49
CA PHE A 137 7.44 -5.16 6.17
C PHE A 137 8.72 -4.63 5.49
N CYS A 138 8.87 -3.31 5.36
CA CYS A 138 10.01 -2.74 4.64
C CYS A 138 11.35 -3.09 5.29
N ASN A 139 11.40 -3.06 6.63
CA ASN A 139 12.58 -3.38 7.42
C ASN A 139 12.66 -4.88 7.73
N ASN A 140 12.40 -5.71 6.72
CA ASN A 140 12.58 -7.14 6.74
C ASN A 140 13.39 -7.59 5.51
N LYS A 141 14.45 -8.39 5.74
CA LYS A 141 15.34 -8.86 4.68
C LYS A 141 14.63 -9.68 3.60
N TYR A 142 13.60 -10.45 3.96
CA TYR A 142 12.86 -11.28 3.01
C TYR A 142 11.95 -10.43 2.13
N SER A 143 11.36 -9.36 2.69
CA SER A 143 10.60 -8.39 1.89
C SER A 143 11.49 -7.69 0.87
N PHE A 144 12.74 -7.37 1.20
CA PHE A 144 13.71 -6.91 0.21
C PHE A 144 14.04 -7.98 -0.84
N GLN A 145 14.39 -9.18 -0.39
CA GLN A 145 14.78 -10.29 -1.27
C GLN A 145 13.70 -10.64 -2.29
N TYR A 146 12.44 -10.77 -1.86
CA TYR A 146 11.36 -11.29 -2.70
C TYR A 146 10.55 -10.21 -3.42
N GLN A 147 10.59 -8.96 -2.94
CA GLN A 147 9.74 -7.90 -3.48
C GLN A 147 10.52 -6.62 -3.78
N LEU A 148 11.17 -6.00 -2.79
CA LEU A 148 11.61 -4.60 -2.89
C LEU A 148 12.95 -4.39 -3.63
N SER A 149 13.69 -5.46 -3.94
CA SER A 149 14.96 -5.41 -4.69
C SER A 149 14.77 -4.90 -6.12
N GLU A 150 13.64 -5.21 -6.74
CA GLU A 150 13.28 -4.80 -8.11
C GLU A 150 12.79 -3.35 -8.13
N LYS A 151 13.75 -2.42 -8.19
CA LYS A 151 13.52 -0.98 -8.03
C LYS A 151 12.48 -0.39 -8.99
N GLU A 152 12.51 -0.74 -10.27
CA GLU A 152 11.62 -0.15 -11.28
C GLU A 152 10.15 -0.50 -11.04
N ILE A 153 9.89 -1.78 -10.75
CA ILE A 153 8.54 -2.29 -10.45
C ILE A 153 8.06 -1.69 -9.12
N ASN A 154 8.94 -1.61 -8.13
CA ASN A 154 8.60 -1.20 -6.77
C ASN A 154 8.77 0.29 -6.51
N ARG A 155 9.00 1.11 -7.54
CA ARG A 155 9.30 2.52 -7.40
C ARG A 155 8.28 3.29 -6.54
N PRO A 156 6.95 3.11 -6.69
CA PRO A 156 5.99 3.79 -5.81
C PRO A 156 6.13 3.41 -4.33
N MET A 157 6.40 2.13 -4.05
CA MET A 157 6.65 1.62 -2.70
C MET A 157 7.94 2.20 -2.11
N LEU A 158 9.01 2.27 -2.90
CA LEU A 158 10.29 2.83 -2.49
C LEU A 158 10.23 4.35 -2.26
N LEU A 159 9.47 5.08 -3.09
CA LEU A 159 9.19 6.50 -2.88
C LEU A 159 8.40 6.75 -1.60
N LEU A 160 7.43 5.89 -1.29
CA LEU A 160 6.71 5.95 -0.02
C LEU A 160 7.68 5.73 1.15
N TYR A 161 8.56 4.73 1.05
CA TYR A 161 9.56 4.47 2.08
C TYR A 161 10.47 5.67 2.31
N GLU A 162 11.04 6.25 1.25
CA GLU A 162 11.87 7.46 1.33
C GLU A 162 11.12 8.59 2.05
N ARG A 163 9.92 8.93 1.57
CA ARG A 163 9.11 10.03 2.10
C ARG A 163 8.76 9.82 3.56
N TRP A 164 8.40 8.59 3.93
CA TRP A 164 7.95 8.24 5.28
C TRP A 164 9.11 8.13 6.27
N TYR A 165 10.22 7.51 5.86
CA TYR A 165 11.45 7.46 6.65
C TYR A 165 11.95 8.88 6.97
N ASN A 166 12.05 9.74 5.95
CA ASN A 166 12.50 11.12 6.11
C ASN A 166 11.55 11.95 6.98
N TYR A 167 10.23 11.75 6.84
CA TYR A 167 9.25 12.35 7.74
C TYR A 167 9.55 11.97 9.20
N ARG A 168 9.73 10.68 9.50
CA ARG A 168 10.01 10.22 10.87
C ARG A 168 11.32 10.81 11.41
N LYS A 169 12.37 10.88 10.60
CA LYS A 169 13.66 11.49 10.98
C LYS A 169 13.53 12.98 11.28
N LYS A 170 12.88 13.74 10.40
CA LYS A 170 12.60 15.17 10.60
C LYS A 170 11.84 15.43 11.90
N HIS A 171 10.92 14.55 12.26
CA HIS A 171 10.11 14.63 13.47
C HIS A 171 10.73 13.93 14.69
N LYS A 172 11.99 13.48 14.60
CA LYS A 172 12.73 12.77 15.68
C LYS A 172 11.96 11.57 16.25
N LEU A 173 11.18 10.90 15.41
CA LEU A 173 10.44 9.70 15.79
C LEU A 173 11.40 8.50 15.83
N ARG A 174 11.13 7.57 16.77
CA ARG A 174 11.91 6.34 16.91
C ARG A 174 11.95 5.54 15.61
N GLU A 175 13.12 5.03 15.26
CA GLU A 175 13.28 4.07 14.17
C GLU A 175 12.61 2.74 14.54
N LEU A 176 11.81 2.22 13.62
CA LEU A 176 11.05 0.99 13.84
C LEU A 176 11.79 -0.15 13.14
N TYR A 177 12.05 -1.24 13.86
CA TYR A 177 12.65 -2.45 13.30
C TYR A 177 14.03 -2.19 12.68
N ASP A 178 15.04 -1.90 13.50
CA ASP A 178 16.38 -1.50 13.06
C ASP A 178 17.36 -2.68 12.84
N THR A 179 16.97 -3.91 13.17
CA THR A 179 17.80 -5.12 12.93
C THR A 179 18.20 -5.29 11.47
N TYR A 180 17.28 -4.98 10.56
CA TYR A 180 17.51 -4.85 9.13
C TYR A 180 16.73 -3.61 8.69
N SER A 181 17.40 -2.58 8.16
CA SER A 181 16.72 -1.35 7.75
C SER A 181 16.92 -1.12 6.26
N LEU A 182 15.81 -1.02 5.52
CA LEU A 182 15.85 -0.81 4.07
C LEU A 182 16.57 0.51 3.71
N SER A 183 16.59 1.48 4.61
CA SER A 183 17.34 2.74 4.45
C SER A 183 18.85 2.54 4.31
N ASN A 184 19.38 1.37 4.68
CA ASN A 184 20.80 1.03 4.56
C ASN A 184 21.11 0.28 3.24
N GLU A 185 20.10 -0.03 2.42
CA GLU A 185 20.32 -0.66 1.11
C GLU A 185 20.85 0.35 0.09
N THR A 186 22.18 0.38 -0.04
CA THR A 186 22.92 1.32 -0.90
C THR A 186 22.64 1.15 -2.39
N THR A 187 22.09 0.01 -2.81
CA THR A 187 21.61 -0.23 -4.18
C THR A 187 20.33 0.53 -4.49
N LEU A 188 19.56 0.92 -3.46
CA LEU A 188 18.30 1.64 -3.58
C LEU A 188 18.42 3.10 -3.15
N PHE A 189 19.14 3.39 -2.07
CA PHE A 189 19.13 4.69 -1.42
C PHE A 189 20.53 5.30 -1.25
N TYR A 190 20.61 6.61 -1.49
CA TYR A 190 21.69 7.44 -0.97
C TYR A 190 21.32 7.98 0.41
N LYS A 191 22.22 7.85 1.39
CA LYS A 191 22.01 8.35 2.76
C LYS A 191 22.80 9.64 2.99
N ASN A 192 22.11 10.67 3.45
CA ASN A 192 22.74 11.91 3.89
C ASN A 192 23.12 11.80 5.37
N GLU A 193 24.42 11.70 5.64
CA GLU A 193 24.96 11.53 7.00
C GLU A 193 24.66 12.72 7.94
N SER A 194 24.52 13.93 7.39
CA SER A 194 24.27 15.13 8.21
C SER A 194 22.84 15.20 8.75
N THR A 195 21.87 14.74 7.97
CA THR A 195 20.44 14.79 8.31
C THR A 195 19.87 13.43 8.69
N ASN A 196 20.63 12.35 8.48
CA ASN A 196 20.20 10.96 8.58
C ASN A 196 18.93 10.68 7.74
N THR A 197 18.80 11.37 6.60
CA THR A 197 17.71 11.18 5.63
C THR A 197 18.21 10.39 4.42
N ILE A 198 17.30 9.76 3.69
CA ILE A 198 17.61 8.99 2.49
C ILE A 198 17.02 9.65 1.24
N SER A 199 17.58 9.31 0.09
CA SER A 199 17.03 9.66 -1.23
C SER A 199 17.06 8.45 -2.14
N LEU A 200 15.93 8.14 -2.78
CA LEU A 200 15.86 7.04 -3.75
C LEU A 200 16.78 7.37 -4.93
N LEU A 201 17.65 6.44 -5.30
CA LEU A 201 18.53 6.58 -6.45
C LEU A 201 17.68 6.70 -7.72
N LYS A 202 18.14 7.49 -8.70
CA LYS A 202 17.48 7.59 -10.01
C LYS A 202 17.67 6.33 -10.80
#